data_AF-A0A3N1H4L1-F1
#
_entry.id   AF-A0A3N1H4L1-F1
#
_cell.length_a   1.000
_cell.length_b   1.000
_cell.length_c   1.000
_cell.angle_alpha   90.00
_cell.angle_beta   90.00
_cell.angle_gamma   90.00
#
_symmetry.space_group_name_H-M   'P 1'
#
loop_
_entity.id
_entity.type
_entity.pdbx_description
1 polymer ?
#
loop_
_entity_poly.entity_id
_entity_poly.type
_entity_poly.pdbx_seq_one_letter_code
_entity_poly.pdbx_strand_id
1 'polypeptide(L)'
;MGCRARLLALNLVHRRVAEGLTSNEELLDEHLEQYRQVRAKLRQVVALLRLNGPDALVEAALRVREAERALRATRFTCDDGGRFNADVPPQAVLDAAHALEAVTHEFAATARKLA
;
A
#
# COMPACT_ATOMS: atom_id res chain seq x y z
N MET A 1 -0.79 -1.76 11.70
CA MET A 1 -1.18 -2.05 10.29
C MET A 1 -0.28 -1.24 9.34
N GLY A 2 0.25 -1.85 8.28
CA GLY A 2 1.12 -1.19 7.29
C GLY A 2 0.36 -0.53 6.11
N CYS A 3 1.09 0.09 5.16
CA CYS A 3 0.51 0.76 3.99
C CYS A 3 -0.43 -0.14 3.18
N ARG A 4 -0.03 -1.40 2.95
CA ARG A 4 -0.83 -2.40 2.22
C ARG A 4 -2.24 -2.52 2.79
N ALA A 5 -2.35 -2.80 4.10
CA ALA A 5 -3.63 -3.00 4.76
C ALA A 5 -4.54 -1.75 4.67
N ARG A 6 -3.97 -0.54 4.79
CA ARG A 6 -4.75 0.70 4.69
C ARG A 6 -5.23 0.98 3.26
N LEU A 7 -4.40 0.73 2.26
CA LEU A 7 -4.79 0.91 0.85
C LEU A 7 -5.86 -0.10 0.42
N LEU A 8 -5.80 -1.34 0.91
CA LEU A 8 -6.85 -2.34 0.68
C LEU A 8 -8.16 -1.93 1.37
N ALA A 9 -8.11 -1.46 2.61
CA ALA A 9 -9.29 -0.96 3.32
C ALA A 9 -9.93 0.22 2.59
N LEU A 10 -9.14 1.16 2.08
CA LEU A 10 -9.64 2.28 1.27
C LEU A 10 -10.35 1.80 0.00
N ASN A 11 -9.82 0.78 -0.68
CA ASN A 11 -10.47 0.22 -1.86
C ASN A 11 -11.82 -0.43 -1.52
N LEU A 12 -11.87 -1.22 -0.44
CA LEU A 12 -13.10 -1.87 0.01
C LEU A 12 -14.18 -0.84 0.40
N VAL A 13 -13.81 0.18 1.18
CA VAL A 13 -14.73 1.26 1.55
C VAL A 13 -15.22 1.99 0.32
N HIS A 14 -14.33 2.39 -0.60
CA HIS A 14 -14.70 3.07 -1.84
C HIS A 14 -15.71 2.26 -2.67
N ARG A 15 -15.47 0.95 -2.81
CA ARG A 15 -16.35 0.06 -3.58
C ARG A 15 -17.72 -0.13 -2.93
N ARG A 16 -17.77 -0.25 -1.60
CA ARG A 16 -19.04 -0.32 -0.87
C ARG A 16 -19.84 0.97 -0.97
N VAL A 17 -19.17 2.14 -0.97
CA VAL A 17 -19.82 3.44 -1.20
C VAL A 17 -20.37 3.53 -2.63
N ALA A 18 -19.59 3.12 -3.63
CA ALA A 18 -20.02 3.14 -5.03
C ALA A 18 -21.28 2.29 -5.29
N GLU A 19 -21.43 1.16 -4.58
CA GLU A 19 -22.61 0.29 -4.63
C GLU A 19 -23.73 0.70 -3.64
N GLY A 20 -23.58 1.83 -2.94
CA GLY A 20 -24.59 2.32 -1.98
C GLY A 20 -24.73 1.50 -0.69
N LEU A 21 -23.75 0.64 -0.38
CA LEU A 21 -23.77 -0.29 0.76
C LEU A 21 -23.27 0.33 2.06
N THR A 22 -22.56 1.46 2.02
CA THR A 22 -21.95 2.08 3.21
C THR A 22 -21.81 3.59 3.02
N SER A 23 -22.19 4.40 4.02
CA SER A 23 -22.09 5.87 3.98
C SER A 23 -21.24 6.48 5.10
N ASN A 24 -20.29 5.72 5.66
CA ASN A 24 -19.49 6.23 6.78
C ASN A 24 -18.21 6.94 6.28
N GLU A 25 -18.36 8.21 5.91
CA GLU A 25 -17.27 9.10 5.47
C GLU A 25 -16.14 9.19 6.51
N GLU A 26 -16.46 9.12 7.81
CA GLU A 26 -15.47 9.16 8.90
C GLU A 26 -14.48 7.99 8.82
N LEU A 27 -14.95 6.80 8.45
CA LEU A 27 -14.10 5.61 8.31
C LEU A 27 -13.13 5.73 7.13
N LEU A 28 -13.58 6.36 6.04
CA LEU A 28 -12.74 6.64 4.88
C LEU A 28 -11.62 7.62 5.25
N ASP A 29 -11.97 8.69 5.97
CA ASP A 29 -11.03 9.70 6.43
C ASP A 29 -10.01 9.13 7.42
N GLU A 30 -10.45 8.27 8.35
CA GLU A 30 -9.55 7.58 9.27
C GLU A 30 -8.51 6.74 8.51
N HIS A 31 -8.95 5.94 7.53
CA HIS A 31 -8.04 5.13 6.72
C HIS A 31 -7.09 5.97 5.86
N LEU A 32 -7.56 7.10 5.32
CA LEU A 32 -6.75 8.04 4.56
C LEU A 32 -5.67 8.66 5.44
N GLU A 33 -6.03 9.10 6.65
CA GLU A 33 -5.10 9.73 7.58
C GLU A 33 -4.04 8.75 8.06
N GLN A 34 -4.45 7.55 8.48
CA GLN A 34 -3.52 6.48 8.87
C GLN A 34 -2.57 6.11 7.71
N TYR A 35 -3.07 6.07 6.48
CA TYR A 35 -2.24 5.85 5.30
C TYR A 35 -1.22 6.99 5.10
N ARG A 36 -1.62 8.26 5.24
CA ARG A 36 -0.70 9.42 5.13
C ARG A 36 0.42 9.33 6.18
N GLN A 37 0.09 8.94 7.40
CA GLN A 37 1.08 8.77 8.48
C GLN A 37 2.09 7.67 8.17
N VAL A 38 1.65 6.49 7.74
CA VAL A 38 2.57 5.39 7.38
C VAL A 38 3.46 5.79 6.20
N ARG A 39 2.91 6.49 5.22
CA ARG A 39 3.67 6.99 4.07
C ARG A 39 4.71 8.04 4.44
N ALA A 40 4.40 8.93 5.40
CA ALA A 40 5.37 9.88 5.93
C ALA A 40 6.55 9.15 6.59
N LYS A 41 6.27 8.12 7.41
CA LYS A 41 7.30 7.28 8.03
C LYS A 41 8.18 6.57 6.99
N LEU A 42 7.58 5.99 5.94
CA LEU A 42 8.35 5.36 4.86
C LEU A 42 9.30 6.35 4.17
N ARG A 43 8.83 7.58 3.91
CA ARG A 43 9.68 8.64 3.32
C ARG A 43 10.85 9.01 4.23
N GLN A 44 10.61 9.12 5.53
CA GLN A 44 11.66 9.41 6.51
C GLN A 44 12.71 8.28 6.56
N VAL A 45 12.29 7.02 6.59
CA VAL A 45 13.19 5.86 6.56
C VAL A 45 14.04 5.86 5.29
N VAL A 46 13.43 6.05 4.12
CA VAL A 46 14.17 6.12 2.84
C VAL A 46 15.18 7.27 2.84
N ALA A 47 14.83 8.43 3.41
CA ALA A 47 15.74 9.57 3.50
C ALA A 47 16.95 9.27 4.40
N LEU A 48 16.73 8.63 5.55
CA LEU A 48 17.81 8.23 6.46
C LEU A 48 18.74 7.20 5.81
N LEU A 49 18.18 6.22 5.10
CA LEU A 49 18.96 5.24 4.35
C LEU A 49 19.78 5.90 3.24
N ARG A 50 19.24 6.87 2.52
CA ARG A 50 20.01 7.61 1.50
C ARG A 50 21.20 8.37 2.06
N LEU A 51 21.15 8.79 3.33
CA LEU A 51 22.22 9.54 3.96
C LEU A 51 23.33 8.63 4.51
N ASN A 52 22.96 7.48 5.06
CA ASN A 52 23.89 6.68 5.89
C ASN A 52 23.86 5.17 5.58
N GLY A 53 22.99 4.71 4.70
CA GLY A 53 22.78 3.30 4.40
C GLY A 53 23.63 2.81 3.23
N PRO A 54 23.94 1.50 3.18
CA PRO A 54 24.60 0.89 2.04
C PRO A 54 23.70 0.93 0.79
N ASP A 55 24.29 1.13 -0.40
CA ASP A 55 23.56 1.31 -1.67
C ASP A 55 22.50 0.24 -1.92
N ALA A 56 22.83 -1.04 -1.68
CA ALA A 56 21.90 -2.15 -1.84
C ALA A 56 20.64 -2.01 -0.97
N LEU A 57 20.77 -1.46 0.24
CA LEU A 57 19.64 -1.22 1.15
C LEU A 57 18.84 0.01 0.73
N VAL A 58 19.51 1.04 0.19
CA VAL A 58 18.86 2.22 -0.39
C VAL A 58 18.00 1.83 -1.59
N GLU A 59 18.55 1.06 -2.51
CA GLU A 59 17.83 0.57 -3.70
C GLU A 59 16.61 -0.28 -3.32
N ALA A 60 16.77 -1.19 -2.35
CA ALA A 60 15.66 -1.99 -1.85
C ALA A 60 14.55 -1.11 -1.23
N ALA A 61 14.91 -0.09 -0.45
CA ALA A 61 13.95 0.84 0.13
C ALA A 61 13.23 1.71 -0.92
N LEU A 62 13.91 2.07 -2.01
CA LEU A 62 13.30 2.77 -3.14
C LEU A 62 12.30 1.90 -3.90
N ARG A 63 12.59 0.60 -4.07
CA ARG A 63 11.64 -0.35 -4.66
C ARG A 63 10.37 -0.49 -3.82
N VAL A 64 10.48 -0.54 -2.49
CA VAL A 64 9.31 -0.53 -1.58
C VAL A 64 8.47 0.73 -1.80
N ARG A 65 9.11 1.90 -1.91
CA ARG A 65 8.40 3.18 -2.16
C ARG A 65 7.70 3.22 -3.51
N GLU A 66 8.27 2.59 -4.53
CA GLU A 66 7.65 2.55 -5.86
C GLU A 66 6.46 1.57 -5.90
N ALA A 67 6.58 0.40 -5.29
CA ALA A 67 5.46 -0.53 -5.16
C ALA A 67 4.30 0.06 -4.33
N GLU A 68 4.62 0.86 -3.28
CA GLU A 68 3.61 1.59 -2.51
C GLU A 68 2.84 2.59 -3.40
N ARG A 69 3.55 3.33 -4.27
CA ARG A 69 2.93 4.26 -5.22
C ARG A 69 2.04 3.54 -6.23
N ALA A 70 2.46 2.36 -6.71
CA ALA A 70 1.67 1.55 -7.63
C ALA A 70 0.35 1.10 -6.97
N LEU A 71 0.41 0.56 -5.75
CA LEU A 71 -0.80 0.19 -5.01
C LEU A 71 -1.70 1.40 -4.71
N ARG A 72 -1.10 2.56 -4.42
CA ARG A 72 -1.87 3.80 -4.25
C ARG A 72 -2.61 4.17 -5.53
N ALA A 73 -2.00 3.99 -6.70
CA ALA A 73 -2.61 4.33 -7.98
C ALA A 73 -3.86 3.48 -8.27
N THR A 74 -3.88 2.23 -7.81
CA THR A 74 -5.00 1.28 -8.01
C THR A 74 -6.06 1.31 -6.90
N ARG A 75 -5.89 2.14 -5.86
CA ARG A 75 -6.76 2.12 -4.67
C ARG A 75 -8.26 2.37 -4.94
N PHE A 76 -8.62 3.01 -6.06
CA PHE A 76 -10.00 3.29 -6.44
C PHE A 76 -10.43 2.52 -7.70
N THR A 77 -9.70 1.47 -8.05
CA THR A 77 -10.12 0.57 -9.13
C THR A 77 -11.35 -0.22 -8.66
N CYS A 78 -12.34 -0.33 -9.56
CA CYS A 78 -13.55 -1.17 -9.41
C CYS A 78 -13.45 -2.42 -10.29
N ASP A 79 -14.40 -3.34 -10.16
CA ASP A 79 -14.45 -4.55 -10.99
C ASP A 79 -14.81 -4.20 -12.45
N ASP A 80 -14.14 -4.84 -13.40
CA ASP A 80 -14.33 -4.65 -14.85
C ASP A 80 -15.32 -5.67 -15.43
N GLY A 81 -16.58 -5.60 -14.98
CA GLY A 81 -17.67 -6.44 -15.51
C GLY A 81 -17.75 -7.85 -14.91
N GLY A 82 -16.92 -8.15 -13.91
CA GLY A 82 -17.06 -9.33 -13.05
C GLY A 82 -18.18 -9.20 -12.01
N ARG A 83 -18.48 -10.29 -11.29
CA ARG A 83 -19.42 -10.27 -10.16
C ARG A 83 -18.83 -9.43 -9.03
N PHE A 84 -19.51 -8.34 -8.68
CA PHE A 84 -19.15 -7.53 -7.53
C PHE A 84 -19.07 -8.38 -6.25
N ASN A 85 -17.96 -8.25 -5.52
CA ASN A 85 -17.76 -8.83 -4.21
C ASN A 85 -17.29 -7.73 -3.23
N ALA A 86 -18.15 -7.39 -2.26
CA ALA A 86 -17.93 -6.32 -1.28
C ALA A 86 -16.76 -6.56 -0.32
N ASP A 87 -16.24 -7.79 -0.26
CA ASP A 87 -15.22 -8.23 0.70
C ASP A 87 -13.87 -8.54 0.03
N VAL A 88 -13.83 -8.57 -1.29
CA VAL A 88 -12.62 -8.94 -2.06
C VAL A 88 -12.27 -7.82 -3.02
N PRO A 89 -11.11 -7.16 -2.88
CA PRO A 89 -10.62 -6.16 -3.83
C PRO A 89 -10.50 -6.71 -5.26
N PRO A 90 -10.60 -5.87 -6.30
CA PRO A 90 -10.36 -6.30 -7.67
C PRO A 90 -8.95 -6.87 -7.86
N GLN A 91 -8.79 -7.75 -8.84
CA GLN A 91 -7.52 -8.47 -9.06
C GLN A 91 -6.33 -7.51 -9.24
N ALA A 92 -6.49 -6.42 -9.99
CA ALA A 92 -5.44 -5.41 -10.17
C ALA A 92 -4.96 -4.78 -8.84
N VAL A 93 -5.84 -4.64 -7.85
CA VAL A 93 -5.48 -4.14 -6.51
C VAL A 93 -4.75 -5.21 -5.72
N LEU A 94 -5.20 -6.47 -5.80
CA LEU A 94 -4.53 -7.62 -5.18
C LEU A 94 -3.12 -7.81 -5.73
N ASP A 95 -2.94 -7.74 -7.05
CA ASP A 95 -1.64 -7.88 -7.71
C ASP A 95 -0.67 -6.79 -7.25
N ALA A 96 -1.11 -5.54 -7.21
CA ALA A 96 -0.29 -4.44 -6.68
C ALA A 96 0.03 -4.62 -5.18
N ALA A 97 -0.89 -5.20 -4.40
CA ALA A 97 -0.67 -5.47 -2.98
C ALA A 97 0.33 -6.60 -2.76
N HIS A 98 0.28 -7.67 -3.55
CA HIS A 98 1.26 -8.76 -3.54
C HIS A 98 2.64 -8.27 -4.00
N ALA A 99 2.70 -7.42 -5.02
CA ALA A 99 3.96 -6.81 -5.46
C ALA A 99 4.62 -6.00 -4.32
N LEU A 100 3.84 -5.20 -3.58
CA LEU A 100 4.33 -4.46 -2.42
C LEU A 100 4.84 -5.40 -1.31
N GLU A 101 4.13 -6.49 -1.04
CA GLU A 101 4.53 -7.50 -0.06
C GLU A 101 5.84 -8.19 -0.44
N ALA A 102 5.98 -8.62 -1.70
CA ALA A 102 7.20 -9.22 -2.22
C ALA A 102 8.43 -8.30 -2.06
N VAL A 103 8.34 -7.03 -2.49
CA VAL A 103 9.47 -6.10 -2.34
C VAL A 103 9.77 -5.75 -0.88
N THR A 104 8.77 -5.80 0.00
CA THR A 104 8.98 -5.61 1.45
C THR A 104 9.75 -6.78 2.05
N HIS A 105 9.45 -8.02 1.63
CA HIS A 105 10.22 -9.20 2.02
C HIS A 105 11.66 -9.14 1.50
N GLU A 106 11.86 -8.70 0.26
CA GLU A 106 13.21 -8.48 -0.30
C GLU A 106 14.00 -7.44 0.51
N PHE A 107 13.38 -6.30 0.83
CA PHE A 107 14.00 -5.29 1.68
C PHE A 107 14.42 -5.85 3.04
N ALA A 108 13.53 -6.61 3.70
CA ALA A 108 13.84 -7.24 4.99
C ALA A 108 14.93 -8.31 4.88
N ALA A 109 15.02 -9.02 3.76
CA ALA A 109 16.10 -9.97 3.50
C ALA A 109 17.45 -9.25 3.27
N THR A 110 17.47 -8.17 2.50
CA THR A 110 18.66 -7.34 2.28
C THR A 110 19.14 -6.71 3.58
N ALA A 111 18.23 -6.16 4.39
CA ALA A 111 18.57 -5.60 5.70
C ALA A 111 19.23 -6.65 6.62
N ARG A 112 18.69 -7.88 6.65
CA ARG A 112 19.26 -8.98 7.45
C ARG A 112 20.63 -9.46 6.99
N LYS A 113 20.94 -9.34 5.70
CA LYS A 113 22.26 -9.74 5.15
C LYS A 113 23.36 -8.71 5.45
N LEU A 114 22.96 -7.47 5.71
CA LEU A 114 23.87 -6.32 5.92
C LEU A 114 24.00 -5.90 7.38
N ALA A 115 23.19 -6.49 8.27
CA ALA A 115 23.28 -6.36 9.73
C ALA A 115 24.32 -7.34 10.29
#